data_AF-A0A7S2WK08-F1
#
_entry.id   AF-A0A7S2WK08-F1
#
_cell.length_a   1.000
_cell.length_b   1.000
_cell.length_c   1.000
_cell.angle_alpha   90.00
_cell.angle_beta   90.00
_cell.angle_gamma   90.00
#
_symmetry.space_group_name_H-M   'P 1'
#
loop_
_entity.id
_entity.type
_entity.pdbx_description
1 polymer ?
#
loop_
_entity_poly.entity_id
_entity_poly.type
_entity_poly.pdbx_seq_one_letter_code
_entity_poly.pdbx_strand_id
1 'polypeptide(L)'
;DEEDDYYVDVDYNELFECVEVNNGDDDSSALWVGPHCGDDHKTISIGVFSDQYCTQYVGDDVDIVALTKMKIEEDGLSDYYDESCVTCKESDLPYNIAQEDEEDEDDMTELCEQLYEDSAKCQQNIQDEDGAYGNLVASSSQEENVCKYIYNVVTGQYDETG
;
A
#
# COMPACT_ATOMS: atom_id res chain seq x y z
N ASP A 1 -8.22 -14.63 -41.87
CA ASP A 1 -7.02 -13.90 -41.44
C ASP A 1 -7.22 -13.61 -39.96
N GLU A 2 -6.72 -14.52 -39.12
CA GLU A 2 -6.67 -14.36 -37.67
C GLU A 2 -5.44 -13.51 -37.39
N GLU A 3 -5.63 -12.25 -36.95
CA GLU A 3 -4.55 -11.47 -36.36
C GLU A 3 -4.22 -12.12 -35.02
N ASP A 4 -3.13 -12.88 -34.99
CA ASP A 4 -2.50 -13.30 -33.73
C ASP A 4 -1.93 -12.03 -33.07
N ASP A 5 -2.72 -11.38 -32.20
CA ASP A 5 -2.25 -10.29 -31.35
C ASP A 5 -1.09 -10.81 -30.48
N TYR A 6 0.13 -10.36 -30.79
CA TYR A 6 1.33 -10.71 -30.05
C TYR A 6 1.39 -9.89 -28.77
N TYR A 7 0.93 -10.48 -27.67
CA TYR A 7 1.09 -9.92 -26.33
C TYR A 7 2.50 -10.18 -25.78
N VAL A 8 3.00 -9.24 -24.99
CA VAL A 8 4.25 -9.39 -24.24
C VAL A 8 3.92 -9.97 -22.86
N ASP A 9 4.58 -11.08 -22.50
CA ASP A 9 4.55 -11.61 -21.13
C ASP A 9 5.21 -10.62 -20.18
N VAL A 10 4.63 -10.43 -19.01
CA VAL A 10 5.00 -9.39 -18.04
C VAL A 10 5.72 -10.01 -16.86
N ASP A 11 6.88 -9.45 -16.48
CA ASP A 11 7.42 -9.62 -15.14
C ASP A 11 6.87 -8.51 -14.24
N TYR A 12 5.95 -8.87 -13.34
CA TYR A 12 5.30 -7.91 -12.47
C TYR A 12 6.27 -7.17 -11.54
N ASN A 13 7.43 -7.75 -11.21
CA ASN A 13 8.43 -7.07 -10.38
C ASN A 13 9.02 -5.84 -11.07
N GLU A 14 9.15 -5.87 -12.40
CA GLU A 14 9.65 -4.72 -13.15
C GLU A 14 8.68 -3.54 -13.08
N LEU A 15 7.37 -3.81 -13.00
CA LEU A 15 6.35 -2.77 -12.90
C LEU A 15 6.38 -2.04 -11.55
N PHE A 16 6.99 -2.63 -10.51
CA PHE A 16 7.10 -2.00 -9.19
C PHE A 16 8.02 -0.77 -9.21
N GLU A 17 8.86 -0.63 -10.24
CA GLU A 17 9.73 0.54 -10.42
C GLU A 17 9.07 1.70 -11.18
N CYS A 18 7.76 1.63 -11.43
CA CYS A 18 7.00 2.63 -12.21
C CYS A 18 7.57 2.83 -13.62
N VAL A 19 7.11 2.00 -14.56
CA VAL A 19 7.71 1.89 -15.89
C VAL A 19 7.02 2.82 -16.87
N GLU A 20 7.81 3.62 -17.60
CA GLU A 20 7.29 4.44 -18.71
C GLU A 20 6.78 3.54 -19.84
N VAL A 21 5.55 3.77 -20.29
CA VAL A 21 4.94 3.04 -21.39
C VAL A 21 4.78 3.93 -22.61
N ASN A 22 5.21 3.40 -23.75
CA ASN A 22 5.09 4.09 -25.02
C ASN A 22 3.67 3.92 -25.57
N ASN A 23 2.89 5.00 -25.60
CA ASN A 23 1.51 5.00 -26.14
C ASN A 23 1.45 5.01 -27.68
N GLY A 24 2.60 4.87 -28.37
CA GLY A 24 2.64 4.81 -29.83
C GLY A 24 2.30 6.13 -30.54
N ASP A 25 2.17 7.23 -29.81
CA ASP A 25 1.90 8.57 -30.32
C ASP A 25 3.00 9.53 -29.84
N ASP A 26 3.87 9.96 -30.75
CA ASP A 26 5.05 10.81 -30.50
C ASP A 26 4.67 12.20 -29.92
N ASP A 27 3.40 12.60 -29.98
CA ASP A 27 2.86 13.86 -29.44
C ASP A 27 2.08 13.70 -28.12
N SER A 28 1.97 12.47 -27.60
CA SER A 28 1.25 12.20 -26.34
C SER A 28 2.14 12.43 -25.11
N SER A 29 1.53 12.83 -23.98
CA SER A 29 2.24 12.87 -22.70
C SER A 29 2.67 11.46 -22.31
N ALA A 30 3.90 11.33 -21.82
CA ALA A 30 4.40 10.06 -21.28
C ALA A 30 3.45 9.56 -20.19
N LEU A 31 3.24 8.24 -20.18
CA LEU A 31 2.44 7.54 -19.20
C LEU A 31 3.32 6.51 -18.51
N TRP A 32 2.99 6.20 -17.27
CA TRP A 32 3.69 5.20 -16.47
C TRP A 32 2.73 4.15 -15.96
N VAL A 33 3.21 2.93 -15.80
CA VAL A 33 2.46 1.82 -15.21
C VAL A 33 3.15 1.32 -13.96
N GLY A 34 2.37 1.01 -12.95
CA GLY A 34 2.87 0.49 -11.69
C GLY A 34 1.75 0.00 -10.78
N PRO A 35 2.07 -0.48 -9.57
CA PRO A 35 1.08 -0.97 -8.61
C PRO A 35 0.08 0.11 -8.21
N HIS A 36 -1.19 -0.29 -8.10
CA HIS A 36 -2.29 0.54 -7.64
C HIS A 36 -3.17 -0.27 -6.68
N CYS A 37 -3.56 0.32 -5.55
CA CYS A 37 -4.50 -0.33 -4.63
C CYS A 37 -5.89 -0.39 -5.25
N GLY A 38 -6.50 -1.57 -5.33
CA GLY A 38 -7.89 -1.69 -5.77
C GLY A 38 -8.86 -0.90 -4.88
N ASP A 39 -10.07 -0.66 -5.41
CA ASP A 39 -11.15 0.05 -4.69
C ASP A 39 -11.58 -0.64 -3.39
N ASP A 40 -11.29 -1.93 -3.26
CA ASP A 40 -11.56 -2.70 -2.05
C ASP A 40 -10.50 -2.53 -0.95
N HIS A 41 -9.45 -1.75 -1.23
CA HIS A 41 -8.30 -1.46 -0.37
C HIS A 41 -7.55 -2.72 0.11
N LYS A 42 -7.68 -3.83 -0.59
CA LYS A 42 -7.05 -5.12 -0.25
C LYS A 42 -6.31 -5.73 -1.42
N THR A 43 -6.85 -5.57 -2.61
CA THR A 43 -6.23 -6.03 -3.84
C THR A 43 -5.20 -5.01 -4.32
N ILE A 44 -4.15 -5.51 -4.97
CA ILE A 44 -3.21 -4.68 -5.71
C ILE A 44 -3.36 -5.05 -7.18
N SER A 45 -3.62 -4.06 -8.02
CA SER A 45 -3.69 -4.17 -9.48
C SER A 45 -2.60 -3.30 -10.11
N ILE A 46 -2.53 -3.29 -11.44
CA ILE A 46 -1.67 -2.34 -12.17
C ILE A 46 -2.53 -1.14 -12.59
N GLY A 47 -2.06 0.06 -12.26
CA GLY A 47 -2.67 1.33 -12.66
C GLY A 47 -1.81 2.09 -13.67
N VAL A 48 -2.41 3.13 -14.27
CA VAL A 48 -1.74 4.07 -15.18
C VAL A 48 -1.63 5.43 -14.51
N PHE A 49 -0.45 6.03 -14.64
CA PHE A 49 -0.07 7.26 -13.98
C PHE A 49 0.47 8.27 -14.98
N SER A 50 0.30 9.55 -14.66
CA SER A 50 0.76 10.68 -15.47
C SER A 50 2.13 11.22 -15.05
N ASP A 51 2.78 10.57 -14.08
CA ASP A 51 4.10 10.92 -13.58
C ASP A 51 4.96 9.67 -13.34
N GLN A 52 6.29 9.87 -13.39
CA GLN A 52 7.29 8.81 -13.22
C GLN A 52 7.40 8.22 -11.81
N TYR A 53 6.66 8.75 -10.84
CA TYR A 53 6.64 8.23 -9.47
C TYR A 53 5.37 7.44 -9.17
N CYS A 54 4.47 7.29 -10.14
CA CYS A 54 3.21 6.58 -10.00
C CYS A 54 2.35 7.16 -8.85
N THR A 55 2.25 8.49 -8.79
CA THR A 55 1.48 9.19 -7.75
C THR A 55 0.19 9.82 -8.30
N GLN A 56 0.17 10.20 -9.58
CA GLN A 56 -0.94 10.89 -10.23
C GLN A 56 -1.72 9.91 -11.11
N TYR A 57 -2.66 9.20 -10.49
CA TYR A 57 -3.50 8.21 -11.16
C TYR A 57 -4.35 8.84 -12.28
N VAL A 58 -4.37 8.19 -13.45
CA VAL A 58 -5.07 8.68 -14.65
C VAL A 58 -6.54 8.24 -14.68
N GLY A 59 -6.90 7.20 -13.92
CA GLY A 59 -8.27 6.66 -13.85
C GLY A 59 -8.43 5.31 -14.57
N ASP A 60 -9.54 4.63 -14.28
CA ASP A 60 -9.83 3.26 -14.77
C ASP A 60 -10.27 3.20 -16.25
N ASP A 61 -10.49 4.36 -16.88
CA ASP A 61 -10.96 4.44 -18.27
C ASP A 61 -9.86 4.11 -19.30
N VAL A 62 -8.61 3.90 -18.84
CA VAL A 62 -7.48 3.55 -19.70
C VAL A 62 -7.35 2.04 -19.84
N ASP A 63 -7.51 1.53 -21.06
CA ASP A 63 -7.23 0.14 -21.38
C ASP A 63 -5.70 -0.09 -21.44
N ILE A 64 -5.14 -0.60 -20.34
CA ILE A 64 -3.71 -0.84 -20.18
C ILE A 64 -3.20 -1.84 -21.20
N VAL A 65 -3.98 -2.86 -21.51
CA VAL A 65 -3.61 -3.91 -22.47
C VAL A 65 -3.54 -3.32 -23.88
N ALA A 66 -4.51 -2.47 -24.26
CA ALA A 66 -4.49 -1.76 -25.52
C ALA A 66 -3.29 -0.80 -25.63
N LEU A 67 -2.95 -0.12 -24.53
CA LEU A 67 -1.87 0.86 -24.42
C LEU A 67 -0.48 0.21 -24.52
N THR A 68 -0.26 -0.87 -23.78
CA THR A 68 1.07 -1.43 -23.53
C THR A 68 1.35 -2.70 -24.34
N LYS A 69 0.30 -3.35 -24.86
CA LYS A 69 0.34 -4.72 -25.39
C LYS A 69 0.84 -5.77 -24.39
N MET A 70 0.89 -5.40 -23.11
CA MET A 70 1.22 -6.30 -22.02
C MET A 70 -0.02 -7.11 -21.64
N LYS A 71 0.17 -8.41 -21.41
CA LYS A 71 -0.90 -9.26 -20.90
C LYS A 71 -0.96 -9.15 -19.38
N ILE A 72 -1.62 -8.10 -18.91
CA ILE A 72 -1.86 -7.88 -17.48
C ILE A 72 -3.14 -8.61 -17.09
N GLU A 73 -3.02 -9.53 -16.14
CA GLU A 73 -4.15 -10.27 -15.58
C GLU A 73 -4.62 -9.58 -14.30
N GLU A 74 -5.93 -9.62 -14.03
CA GLU A 74 -6.54 -8.97 -12.86
C GLU A 74 -5.98 -9.51 -11.54
N ASP A 75 -5.64 -10.80 -11.51
CA ASP A 75 -5.01 -11.51 -10.41
C ASP A 75 -3.49 -11.66 -10.57
N GLY A 76 -2.87 -10.98 -11.53
CA GLY A 76 -1.43 -11.10 -11.80
C GLY A 76 -0.51 -10.73 -10.63
N LEU A 77 -1.04 -9.97 -9.67
CA LEU A 77 -0.36 -9.60 -8.43
C LEU A 77 -0.83 -10.38 -7.20
N SER A 78 -1.69 -11.40 -7.34
CA SER A 78 -2.23 -12.15 -6.19
C SER A 78 -1.15 -12.83 -5.34
N ASP A 79 0.02 -13.09 -5.91
CA ASP A 79 1.15 -13.67 -5.17
C ASP A 79 1.82 -12.65 -4.22
N TYR A 80 1.52 -11.35 -4.37
CA TYR A 80 2.11 -10.26 -3.59
C TYR A 80 1.20 -9.72 -2.49
N TYR A 81 -0.05 -10.19 -2.42
CA TYR A 81 -0.97 -9.85 -1.34
C TYR A 81 -1.69 -11.12 -0.86
N ASP A 82 -1.87 -11.23 0.46
CA ASP A 82 -2.67 -12.28 1.06
C ASP A 82 -3.85 -11.64 1.80
N GLU A 83 -5.04 -12.21 1.63
CA GLU A 83 -6.22 -11.81 2.40
C GLU A 83 -6.18 -12.37 3.83
N SER A 84 -5.26 -13.30 4.11
CA SER A 84 -5.10 -13.89 5.43
C SER A 84 -4.60 -12.86 6.44
N CYS A 85 -5.25 -12.84 7.61
CA CYS A 85 -4.79 -11.99 8.70
C CYS A 85 -3.67 -12.70 9.46
N VAL A 86 -2.54 -12.03 9.61
CA VAL A 86 -1.51 -12.42 10.58
C VAL A 86 -1.90 -11.86 11.93
N THR A 87 -1.95 -12.72 12.93
CA THR A 87 -2.21 -12.29 14.32
C THR A 87 -1.01 -11.53 14.85
N CYS A 88 -1.26 -10.34 15.43
CA CYS A 88 -0.25 -9.64 16.24
C CYS A 88 -0.04 -10.29 17.59
N LYS A 89 -0.92 -11.21 18.00
CA LYS A 89 -0.76 -11.93 19.24
C LYS A 89 0.24 -13.05 19.05
N GLU A 90 1.39 -12.88 19.69
CA GLU A 90 2.53 -13.76 19.52
C GLU A 90 2.24 -15.21 19.91
N SER A 91 1.47 -15.41 20.99
CA SER A 91 1.04 -16.74 21.46
C SER A 91 0.28 -17.57 20.42
N ASP A 92 -0.28 -16.92 19.41
CA ASP A 92 -1.15 -17.53 18.42
C ASP A 92 -0.40 -17.83 17.10
N LEU A 93 0.91 -17.54 17.03
CA LEU A 93 1.74 -17.85 15.86
C LEU A 93 2.22 -19.32 15.84
N PRO A 94 2.08 -20.03 14.70
CA PRO A 94 2.40 -21.45 14.60
C PRO A 94 3.90 -21.80 14.56
N TYR A 95 4.78 -20.81 14.35
CA TYR A 95 6.23 -21.03 14.14
C TYR A 95 7.12 -20.43 15.23
N ASN A 96 6.54 -20.02 16.36
CA ASN A 96 7.32 -19.30 17.34
C ASN A 96 8.29 -20.23 18.11
N ILE A 97 9.56 -19.80 18.20
CA ILE A 97 10.60 -20.49 18.96
C ILE A 97 10.71 -19.78 20.30
N ALA A 98 9.89 -20.21 21.26
CA ALA A 98 9.80 -19.67 22.63
C ALA A 98 11.07 -19.87 23.50
N GLN A 99 12.27 -19.90 22.92
CA GLN A 99 13.51 -20.28 23.60
C GLN A 99 14.60 -19.21 23.57
N GLU A 100 14.42 -18.07 22.89
CA GLU A 100 15.45 -17.01 22.83
C GLU A 100 15.01 -15.60 23.27
N ASP A 101 13.73 -15.37 23.59
CA ASP A 101 13.27 -14.08 24.15
C ASP A 101 13.07 -14.21 25.67
N GLU A 102 14.11 -13.91 26.44
CA GLU A 102 14.04 -13.76 27.90
C GLU A 102 13.81 -12.28 28.32
N GLU A 103 13.64 -11.36 27.36
CA GLU A 103 13.66 -9.90 27.62
C GLU A 103 12.43 -9.09 27.17
N ASP A 104 11.47 -9.63 26.40
CA ASP A 104 10.34 -8.86 25.86
C ASP A 104 8.96 -9.32 26.37
N GLU A 105 7.97 -8.41 26.34
CA GLU A 105 6.57 -8.70 26.68
C GLU A 105 5.97 -9.58 25.55
N ASP A 106 5.97 -10.91 25.76
CA ASP A 106 5.51 -12.03 24.89
C ASP A 106 4.07 -11.94 24.27
N ASP A 107 3.45 -10.74 24.24
CA ASP A 107 2.08 -10.54 23.77
C ASP A 107 2.01 -10.06 22.31
N MET A 108 3.06 -9.42 21.77
CA MET A 108 3.07 -8.78 20.45
C MET A 108 4.16 -9.36 19.53
N THR A 109 3.83 -9.57 18.26
CA THR A 109 4.81 -10.09 17.29
C THR A 109 5.73 -9.00 16.75
N GLU A 110 7.01 -9.30 16.51
CA GLU A 110 7.99 -8.40 15.87
C GLU A 110 7.44 -7.75 14.58
N LEU A 111 6.71 -8.52 13.76
CA LEU A 111 6.07 -7.98 12.55
C LEU A 111 5.11 -6.84 12.90
N CYS A 112 4.27 -7.02 13.92
CA CYS A 112 3.31 -6.01 14.32
C CYS A 112 3.95 -4.84 15.06
N GLU A 113 5.05 -5.06 15.77
CA GLU A 113 5.85 -3.97 16.35
C GLU A 113 6.47 -3.11 15.25
N GLN A 114 7.13 -3.72 14.29
CA GLN A 114 7.73 -3.01 13.15
C GLN A 114 6.65 -2.27 12.33
N LEU A 115 5.53 -2.92 12.03
CA LEU A 115 4.40 -2.27 11.35
C LEU A 115 3.85 -1.11 12.17
N TYR A 116 3.74 -1.26 13.48
CA TYR A 116 3.32 -0.18 14.36
C TYR A 116 4.32 0.98 14.34
N GLU A 117 5.64 0.72 14.32
CA GLU A 117 6.69 1.73 14.23
C GLU A 117 6.74 2.49 12.91
N ASP A 118 6.56 1.80 11.78
CA ASP A 118 6.59 2.42 10.45
C ASP A 118 5.29 3.15 10.09
N SER A 119 4.20 2.87 10.81
CA SER A 119 2.89 3.46 10.55
C SER A 119 2.82 4.94 10.94
N ALA A 120 2.03 5.72 10.20
CA ALA A 120 1.56 7.02 10.67
C ALA A 120 0.55 6.81 11.82
N LYS A 121 0.85 7.32 13.01
CA LYS A 121 0.09 7.01 14.24
C LYS A 121 -0.79 8.18 14.68
N CYS A 122 -2.02 7.88 15.07
CA CYS A 122 -2.92 8.80 15.80
C CYS A 122 -3.48 8.09 17.03
N GLN A 123 -2.85 8.34 18.18
CA GLN A 123 -3.07 7.72 19.48
C GLN A 123 -3.99 8.54 20.40
N GLN A 124 -4.57 9.64 19.92
CA GLN A 124 -5.51 10.48 20.71
C GLN A 124 -6.67 9.72 21.35
N ASN A 125 -7.07 8.60 20.74
CA ASN A 125 -8.18 7.78 21.22
C ASN A 125 -7.72 6.48 21.90
N ILE A 126 -6.42 6.24 22.01
CA ILE A 126 -5.88 5.09 22.75
C ILE A 126 -5.88 5.46 24.24
N GLN A 127 -6.66 4.73 25.02
CA GLN A 127 -6.66 4.81 26.48
C GLN A 127 -6.10 3.49 27.00
N ASP A 128 -5.07 3.56 27.85
CA ASP A 128 -4.70 2.43 28.70
C ASP A 128 -5.74 2.28 29.83
N GLU A 129 -5.70 1.15 30.54
CA GLU A 129 -6.64 0.86 31.64
C GLU A 129 -6.62 1.93 32.75
N ASP A 130 -5.52 2.67 32.88
CA ASP A 130 -5.33 3.75 33.85
C ASP A 130 -5.58 5.17 33.28
N GLY A 131 -5.88 5.31 31.99
CA GLY A 131 -6.09 6.59 31.30
C GLY A 131 -4.88 7.54 31.27
N ALA A 132 -3.69 7.04 31.61
CA ALA A 132 -2.45 7.81 31.72
C ALA A 132 -1.77 8.00 30.35
N TYR A 133 -1.78 6.97 29.49
CA TYR A 133 -1.13 7.02 28.17
C TYR A 133 -1.81 8.03 27.24
N GLY A 134 -3.16 7.99 27.19
CA GLY A 134 -3.95 8.94 26.40
C GLY A 134 -3.75 10.40 26.83
N ASN A 135 -3.50 10.68 28.11
CA ASN A 135 -3.25 12.05 28.59
C ASN A 135 -1.83 12.54 28.28
N LEU A 136 -0.82 11.66 28.29
CA LEU A 136 0.57 11.98 27.98
C LEU A 136 0.80 12.23 26.48
N VAL A 137 0.18 11.42 25.61
CA VAL A 137 0.37 11.52 24.16
C VAL A 137 -0.53 12.62 23.56
N ALA A 138 -1.79 12.74 23.99
CA ALA A 138 -2.72 13.77 23.50
C ALA A 138 -2.31 15.21 23.87
N SER A 139 -1.36 15.40 24.79
CA SER A 139 -0.86 16.72 25.19
C SER A 139 0.37 17.18 24.41
N SER A 140 0.86 16.38 23.45
CA SER A 140 1.92 16.82 22.53
C SER A 140 1.31 17.51 21.30
N SER A 141 1.78 18.71 20.97
CA SER A 141 1.35 19.43 19.76
C SER A 141 1.69 18.67 18.47
N GLN A 142 2.64 17.73 18.53
CA GLN A 142 2.98 16.85 17.41
C GLN A 142 1.85 15.85 17.14
N GLU A 143 1.32 15.20 18.18
CA GLU A 143 0.18 14.28 18.08
C GLU A 143 -1.06 14.95 17.50
N GLU A 144 -1.37 16.18 17.94
CA GLU A 144 -2.50 16.95 17.39
C GLU A 144 -2.36 17.18 15.88
N ASN A 145 -1.16 17.53 15.42
CA ASN A 145 -0.90 17.78 14.01
C ASN A 145 -0.93 16.49 13.18
N VAL A 146 -0.35 15.40 13.67
CA VAL A 146 -0.35 14.10 12.95
C VAL A 146 -1.78 13.57 12.83
N CYS A 147 -2.53 13.54 13.92
CA CYS A 147 -3.93 13.13 13.88
C CYS A 147 -4.79 14.00 12.97
N LYS A 148 -4.57 15.32 12.99
CA LYS A 148 -5.30 16.25 12.10
C LYS A 148 -4.95 16.02 10.63
N TYR A 149 -3.67 15.78 10.34
CA TYR A 149 -3.24 15.42 8.99
C TYR A 149 -3.91 14.13 8.52
N ILE A 150 -3.82 13.05 9.31
CA ILE A 150 -4.47 11.76 9.01
C ILE A 150 -5.98 11.95 8.82
N TYR A 151 -6.65 12.70 9.70
CA TYR A 151 -8.07 12.98 9.56
C TYR A 151 -8.40 13.71 8.25
N ASN A 152 -7.59 14.69 7.86
CA ASN A 152 -7.81 15.44 6.64
C ASN A 152 -7.54 14.61 5.37
N VAL A 153 -6.57 13.69 5.41
CA VAL A 153 -6.32 12.71 4.34
C VAL A 153 -7.52 11.76 4.22
N VAL A 154 -7.96 11.15 5.32
CA VAL A 154 -9.10 10.21 5.33
C VAL A 154 -10.41 10.87 4.91
N THR A 155 -10.60 12.16 5.21
CA THR A 155 -11.80 12.91 4.82
C THR A 155 -11.70 13.57 3.45
N GLY A 156 -10.58 13.38 2.72
CA GLY A 156 -10.35 13.94 1.40
C GLY A 156 -10.24 15.47 1.37
N GLN A 157 -9.89 16.09 2.50
CA GLN A 157 -9.58 17.52 2.56
C GLN A 157 -8.17 17.84 2.07
N TYR A 158 -7.25 16.87 2.23
CA TYR A 158 -5.88 16.90 1.74
C TYR A 158 -5.61 15.60 0.98
N ASP A 159 -4.70 15.66 0.01
CA ASP A 159 -4.09 14.48 -0.60
C ASP A 159 -2.72 14.21 0.06
N GLU A 160 -1.99 13.21 -0.40
CA GLU A 160 -0.66 12.85 0.11
C GLU A 160 0.39 13.97 -0.05
N THR A 161 0.07 15.04 -0.79
CA THR A 161 0.93 16.21 -1.00
C THR A 161 0.58 17.41 -0.12
N GLY A 162 -0.58 17.38 0.57
CA GLY A 162 -1.03 18.43 1.50
C GLY A 162 -2.05 19.38 0.91
#